data_AF-A0AAW2Q6R0-F1
#
_entry.id   AF-A0AAW2Q6R0-F1
#
_cell.length_a   1.000
_cell.length_b   1.000
_cell.length_c   1.000
_cell.angle_alpha   90.00
_cell.angle_beta   90.00
_cell.angle_gamma   90.00
#
_symmetry.space_group_name_H-M   'P 1'
#
loop_
_entity.id
_entity.type
_entity.pdbx_description
1 polymer ?
#
loop_
_entity_poly.entity_id
_entity_poly.type
_entity_poly.pdbx_seq_one_letter_code
_entity_poly.pdbx_strand_id
1 'polypeptide(L)' 'MSMAKPFRKLVSCVILDLDGTLLNTDGIVSDVLSVFLVKYGKQWDGKAAQKIVGRTPYEAAAVIVEDYGLPFLQMNF' A
#
# COMPACT_ATOMS: atom_id res chain seq x y z
N MET A 1 -26.86 31.30 -31.83
CA MET A 1 -25.95 30.75 -30.81
C MET A 1 -26.55 29.45 -30.28
N SER A 2 -26.07 28.29 -30.75
CA SER A 2 -26.56 26.98 -30.29
C SER A 2 -25.73 26.54 -29.09
N MET A 3 -26.36 26.40 -27.92
CA MET A 3 -25.71 25.88 -26.72
C MET A 3 -25.54 24.36 -26.89
N ALA A 4 -24.29 23.89 -27.03
CA ALA A 4 -24.01 22.47 -27.12
C ALA A 4 -24.50 21.75 -25.86
N LYS A 5 -25.41 20.77 -26.01
CA LYS A 5 -25.86 19.91 -24.90
C LYS A 5 -24.69 19.10 -24.37
N PRO A 6 -24.48 19.02 -23.03
CA PRO A 6 -23.41 18.22 -22.47
C PRO A 6 -23.70 16.74 -22.75
N PHE A 7 -22.82 16.12 -23.53
CA PHE A 7 -22.86 14.69 -23.81
C PHE A 7 -22.53 13.96 -22.50
N ARG A 8 -23.55 13.48 -21.78
CA ARG A 8 -23.33 12.56 -20.65
C ARG A 8 -22.80 11.26 -21.24
N LYS A 9 -21.49 11.05 -21.19
CA LYS A 9 -20.89 9.74 -21.48
C LYS A 9 -21.51 8.73 -20.52
N LEU A 10 -22.38 7.87 -21.04
CA LEU A 10 -22.91 6.74 -20.29
C LEU A 10 -21.75 5.76 -20.09
N VAL A 11 -21.42 5.45 -18.84
CA VAL A 11 -20.41 4.46 -18.49
C VAL A 11 -21.07 3.08 -18.56
N SER A 12 -20.61 2.24 -19.48
CA SER A 12 -21.18 0.90 -19.66
C SER A 12 -20.55 -0.16 -18.75
N CYS A 13 -19.29 0.03 -18.33
CA CYS A 13 -18.55 -0.90 -17.49
C CYS A 13 -17.62 -0.14 -16.52
N VAL A 14 -17.36 -0.74 -15.36
CA VAL A 14 -16.43 -0.22 -14.34
C VAL A 14 -15.44 -1.31 -13.98
N ILE A 15 -14.15 -0.96 -13.90
CA ILE A 15 -13.09 -1.82 -13.36
C ILE A 15 -12.75 -1.27 -11.98
N LEU A 16 -12.80 -2.14 -10.98
CA LEU A 16 -12.47 -1.81 -9.60
C LEU A 16 -11.16 -2.50 -9.25
N ASP A 17 -10.29 -1.75 -8.59
CA ASP A 17 -9.11 -2.32 -7.95
C ASP A 17 -9.54 -3.18 -6.75
N LEU A 18 -8.75 -4.18 -6.40
CA LEU A 18 -9.10 -5.14 -5.35
C LEU A 18 -8.52 -4.71 -4.00
N ASP A 19 -7.19 -4.63 -3.93
CA ASP A 19 -6.44 -4.36 -2.72
C ASP A 19 -6.59 -2.90 -2.27
N GLY A 20 -6.86 -2.68 -0.99
CA GLY A 20 -7.12 -1.34 -0.43
C GLY A 20 -8.40 -0.65 -0.95
N THR A 21 -9.05 -1.19 -1.99
CA THR A 21 -10.26 -0.64 -2.62
C THR A 21 -11.51 -1.45 -2.26
N LEU A 22 -11.55 -2.73 -2.64
CA LEU A 22 -12.66 -3.62 -2.32
C LEU A 22 -12.41 -4.41 -1.03
N LEU A 23 -11.15 -4.75 -0.77
CA LEU A 23 -10.72 -5.49 0.41
C LEU A 23 -9.76 -4.66 1.25
N ASN A 24 -9.92 -4.70 2.57
CA ASN A 24 -9.00 -4.04 3.51
C ASN A 24 -7.72 -4.86 3.72
N THR A 25 -6.94 -5.06 2.65
CA THR A 25 -5.66 -5.77 2.72
C THR A 25 -4.58 -4.93 3.40
N ASP A 26 -4.68 -3.59 3.37
CA ASP A 26 -3.79 -2.68 4.12
C ASP A 26 -3.86 -2.87 5.64
N GLY A 27 -5.06 -3.13 6.17
CA GLY A 27 -5.25 -3.46 7.58
C GLY A 27 -4.55 -4.76 7.97
N ILE A 28 -4.70 -5.80 7.14
CA ILE A 28 -4.06 -7.10 7.36
C ILE A 28 -2.53 -6.96 7.35
N VAL A 29 -1.97 -6.21 6.39
CA VAL A 29 -0.53 -5.93 6.33
C VAL A 29 -0.07 -5.21 7.60
N SER A 30 -0.83 -4.23 8.08
CA SER A 30 -0.53 -3.49 9.32
C SER A 30 -0.52 -4.40 10.55
N ASP A 31 -1.49 -5.32 10.67
CA ASP A 31 -1.57 -6.26 11.79
C ASP A 31 -0.36 -7.22 11.79
N VAL A 32 -0.01 -7.76 10.61
CA VAL A 32 1.14 -8.66 10.46
C VAL A 32 2.45 -7.93 10.78
N LEU A 33 2.64 -6.71 10.28
CA LEU A 33 3.83 -5.90 10.57
C LEU A 33 3.93 -5.55 12.06
N SER A 34 2.80 -5.26 12.71
CA SER A 34 2.75 -5.00 14.16
C SER A 34 3.28 -6.20 14.95
N VAL A 35 2.83 -7.41 14.62
CA VAL A 35 3.29 -8.64 15.29
C VAL A 35 4.76 -8.95 14.96
N PHE A 36 5.18 -8.71 13.71
CA PHE A 36 6.55 -8.97 13.27
C PHE A 36 7.57 -8.05 13.95
N LEU A 37 7.30 -6.74 13.99
CA LEU A 37 8.22 -5.73 14.51
C LEU A 37 8.47 -5.85 16.02
N VAL A 38 7.50 -6.36 16.78
CA VAL A 38 7.66 -6.63 18.21
C VAL A 38 8.84 -7.57 18.49
N LYS A 39 9.14 -8.51 17.58
CA LYS A 39 10.29 -9.43 17.70
C LYS A 39 11.64 -8.71 17.68
N TYR A 40 11.67 -7.50 17.14
CA TYR A 40 12.86 -6.64 17.03
C TYR A 40 12.83 -5.46 18.00
N GLY A 41 11.90 -5.44 18.96
CA GLY A 41 11.73 -4.32 19.89
C GLY A 41 11.22 -3.04 19.21
N LYS A 42 10.56 -3.17 18.06
CA LYS A 42 9.98 -2.05 17.29
C LYS A 42 8.45 -2.12 17.33
N GLN A 43 7.80 -0.99 17.13
CA GLN A 43 6.34 -0.89 17.04
C GLN A 43 5.97 -0.31 15.69
N TRP A 44 5.01 -0.96 15.01
CA TRP A 44 4.43 -0.40 13.78
C TRP A 44 3.75 0.94 14.07
N ASP A 45 4.19 2.00 13.38
CA ASP A 45 3.67 3.36 13.56
C ASP A 45 2.87 3.87 12.34
N GLY A 46 2.70 3.03 11.32
CA GLY A 46 1.95 3.33 10.11
C GLY A 46 2.61 4.33 9.16
N LYS A 47 3.74 4.97 9.50
CA LYS A 47 4.37 5.99 8.65
C LYS A 47 4.91 5.41 7.34
N ALA A 48 5.35 4.15 7.38
CA ALA A 48 5.83 3.43 6.20
C ALA A 48 4.68 2.88 5.33
N ALA A 49 3.42 2.90 5.79
CA ALA A 49 2.29 2.30 5.06
C ALA A 49 2.15 2.87 3.64
N GLN A 50 2.15 4.19 3.51
CA GLN A 50 2.06 4.87 2.21
C GLN A 50 3.29 4.65 1.32
N LYS A 51 4.43 4.26 1.90
CA LYS A 51 5.65 3.98 1.14
C LYS A 51 5.66 2.58 0.54
N ILE A 52 4.90 1.63 1.11
CA ILE A 52 4.91 0.22 0.68
C ILE A 52 3.72 -0.16 -0.21
N VAL A 53 2.62 0.59 -0.16
CA VAL A 53 1.43 0.34 -1.00
C VAL A 53 1.81 0.40 -2.49
N GLY A 54 1.36 -0.61 -3.24
CA GLY A 54 1.61 -0.72 -4.69
C GLY A 54 3.02 -1.13 -5.09
N ARG A 55 3.94 -1.35 -4.13
CA ARG A 55 5.28 -1.89 -4.41
C ARG A 55 5.28 -3.41 -4.49
N THR A 56 6.31 -3.95 -5.11
CA THR A 56 6.55 -5.40 -5.05
C THR A 56 6.92 -5.83 -3.62
N PRO A 57 6.71 -7.10 -3.24
CA PRO A 57 6.99 -7.57 -1.88
C PRO A 57 8.42 -7.29 -1.41
N TYR A 58 9.39 -7.38 -2.31
CA TYR A 58 10.80 -7.17 -2.02
C TYR A 58 11.15 -5.69 -1.80
N GLU A 59 10.61 -4.79 -2.63
CA GLU A 59 10.79 -3.35 -2.45
C GLU A 59 10.11 -2.85 -1.17
N ALA A 60 8.91 -3.38 -0.85
CA ALA A 60 8.22 -3.10 0.40
C ALA A 60 9.05 -3.57 1.60
N ALA A 61 9.60 -4.79 1.55
CA ALA A 61 10.47 -5.32 2.59
C ALA A 61 11.72 -4.46 2.80
N ALA A 62 12.36 -4.00 1.71
CA ALA A 62 13.52 -3.11 1.80
C ALA A 62 13.20 -1.81 2.55
N VAL A 63 12.05 -1.18 2.26
CA VAL A 63 11.58 0.02 2.99
C VAL A 63 11.39 -0.28 4.47
N ILE A 64 10.77 -1.40 4.82
CA ILE A 64 10.55 -1.76 6.23
C ILE A 64 11.87 -2.00 6.97
N VAL A 65 12.83 -2.67 6.32
CA VAL A 65 14.17 -2.90 6.90
C VAL A 65 14.89 -1.57 7.15
N GLU A 66 14.85 -0.65 6.20
CA GLU A 66 15.49 0.66 6.30
C GLU A 66 14.81 1.55 7.35
N ASP A 67 13.49 1.75 7.25
CA ASP A 67 12.74 2.66 8.14
C ASP A 67 12.80 2.22 9.62
N TYR A 68 12.87 0.91 9.89
CA TYR A 68 12.92 0.37 11.25
C TYR A 68 14.32 -0.04 11.72
N GLY A 69 15.33 0.08 10.86
CA GLY A 69 16.72 -0.27 11.16
C GLY A 69 16.89 -1.74 11.57
N LEU A 70 16.24 -2.66 10.82
CA LEU A 70 16.26 -4.09 11.13
C LEU A 70 17.60 -4.72 10.72
N PRO A 71 18.08 -5.76 11.43
CA PRO A 71 19.41 -6.35 11.23
C PRO A 71 19.45 -7.34 10.04
N PHE A 72 18.82 -6.97 8.93
CA PHE A 72 18.82 -7.75 7.70
C PHE A 72 19.68 -7.07 6.63
N LEU A 73 20.20 -7.87 5.70
CA LEU A 73 20.94 -7.32 4.57
C LEU A 73 20.00 -6.46 3.73
N GLN A 74 20.35 -5.19 3.55
CA GLN A 74 19.65 -4.31 2.61
C GLN A 74 19.79 -4.90 1.21
N MET A 75 18.67 -5.27 0.59
CA MET A 75 18.66 -5.74 -0.79
C MET A 75 18.46 -4.55 -1.71
N ASN A 76 19.48 -4.23 -2.51
CA ASN A 76 19.40 -3.23 -3.56
C ASN A 76 18.69 -3.87 -4.77
N PHE A 77 17.44 -3.45 -5.03
CA PHE A 77 16.66 -3.83 -6.21
C PHE A 77 16.76 -2.76 -7.30
#